data_AF-A0A143YQK0-F1
#
_entry.id   AF-A0A143YQK0-F1
#
_cell.length_a   1.000
_cell.length_b   1.000
_cell.length_c   1.000
_cell.angle_alpha   90.00
_cell.angle_beta   90.00
_cell.angle_gamma   90.00
#
_symmetry.space_group_name_H-M   'P 1'
#
loop_
_entity.id
_entity.type
_entity.pdbx_description
1 polymer ?
#
loop_
_entity_poly.entity_id
_entity_poly.type
_entity_poly.pdbx_seq_one_letter_code
_entity_poly.pdbx_strand_id
1 'polypeptide(L)'
;MSKLGLQLSPADSESKCWVAEITGEDEVYKLKRDFIPEEPEGGWILYDGWYQLNGTVPGVTEFRKEYIRIKDGKVRRNLAFRELVESLDEIKAGEGPRTERMRKEISAILDEIKAAAYCEPVAEGIEKQKEDLDMVDEPDQIRNALYMLKKQKQNYIKQYRKMFNL
;
A
#
# COMPACT_ATOMS: atom_id res chain seq x y z
N MET A 1 -5.99 0.64 -13.86
CA MET A 1 -6.19 0.97 -12.44
C MET A 1 -5.88 2.43 -12.25
N SER A 2 -6.79 3.17 -11.64
CA SER A 2 -6.53 4.56 -11.26
C SER A 2 -5.62 4.61 -10.04
N LYS A 3 -4.84 5.68 -9.90
CA LYS A 3 -4.03 5.97 -8.70
C LYS A 3 -4.38 7.35 -8.18
N LEU A 4 -4.48 7.51 -6.86
CA LEU A 4 -4.79 8.76 -6.19
C LEU A 4 -3.73 9.03 -5.12
N GLY A 5 -3.04 10.17 -5.22
CA GLY A 5 -2.20 10.66 -4.14
C GLY A 5 -3.04 11.36 -3.08
N LEU A 6 -2.88 10.98 -1.82
CA LEU A 6 -3.60 11.56 -0.69
C LEU A 6 -2.60 12.08 0.33
N GLN A 7 -2.69 13.38 0.65
CA GLN A 7 -1.93 13.98 1.76
C GLN A 7 -2.89 14.25 2.91
N LEU A 8 -2.60 13.67 4.08
CA LEU A 8 -3.36 13.92 5.30
C LEU A 8 -2.49 14.63 6.34
N SER A 9 -3.15 15.42 7.17
CA SER A 9 -2.59 16.01 8.38
C SER A 9 -3.47 15.66 9.57
N PRO A 10 -2.89 15.53 10.79
CA PRO A 10 -3.68 15.34 12.00
C PRO A 10 -4.77 16.41 12.12
N ALA A 11 -5.96 16.01 12.58
CA ALA A 11 -7.03 16.96 12.89
C ALA A 11 -6.70 17.83 14.11
N ASP A 12 -5.98 17.24 15.06
CA ASP A 12 -5.45 17.87 16.28
C ASP A 12 -4.13 17.20 16.71
N SER A 13 -3.50 17.73 17.76
CA SER A 13 -2.21 17.25 18.29
C SER A 13 -2.23 15.83 18.84
N GLU A 14 -3.40 15.26 19.11
CA GLU A 14 -3.56 13.91 19.66
C GLU A 14 -3.98 12.88 18.58
N SER A 15 -4.52 13.35 17.46
CA SER A 15 -4.99 12.52 16.36
C SER A 15 -3.85 11.98 15.50
N LYS A 16 -3.94 10.70 15.11
CA LYS A 16 -2.99 10.09 14.16
C LYS A 16 -3.61 9.98 12.78
N CYS A 17 -2.84 10.30 11.74
CA CYS A 17 -3.24 10.01 10.37
C CYS A 17 -3.02 8.54 10.06
N TRP A 18 -3.98 7.92 9.39
CA TRP A 18 -3.83 6.57 8.88
C TRP A 18 -4.82 6.29 7.76
N VAL A 19 -4.45 5.31 6.95
CA VAL A 19 -5.22 4.78 5.84
C VAL A 19 -5.19 3.26 5.96
N ALA A 20 -6.36 2.62 5.85
CA ALA A 20 -6.47 1.17 5.73
C ALA A 20 -7.29 0.80 4.49
N GLU A 21 -6.80 -0.14 3.70
CA GLU A 21 -7.60 -0.81 2.67
C GLU A 21 -8.49 -1.86 3.34
N ILE A 22 -9.76 -1.91 2.96
CA ILE A 22 -10.68 -2.97 3.37
C ILE A 22 -10.52 -4.10 2.38
N THR A 23 -10.03 -5.25 2.86
CA THR A 23 -9.57 -6.33 1.99
C THR A 23 -10.40 -7.60 2.10
N GLY A 24 -11.24 -7.71 3.12
CA GLY A 24 -12.11 -8.85 3.32
C GLY A 24 -12.84 -8.78 4.66
N GLU A 25 -13.16 -9.96 5.17
CA GLU A 25 -13.90 -10.13 6.41
C GLU A 25 -12.95 -10.37 7.59
N ASP A 26 -13.36 -9.89 8.76
CA ASP A 26 -12.68 -10.15 10.04
C ASP A 26 -13.71 -10.75 11.00
N GLU A 27 -13.37 -11.83 11.70
CA GLU A 27 -14.33 -12.54 12.55
C GLU A 27 -14.85 -11.68 13.71
N VAL A 28 -13.99 -10.79 14.23
CA VAL A 28 -14.26 -9.96 15.40
C VAL A 28 -14.86 -8.61 14.98
N TYR A 29 -14.25 -7.95 14.00
CA TYR A 29 -14.55 -6.57 13.59
C TYR A 29 -15.33 -6.46 12.28
N LYS A 30 -15.72 -7.61 11.68
CA LYS A 30 -16.44 -7.77 10.40
C LYS A 30 -15.71 -7.34 9.14
N LEU A 31 -14.78 -6.40 9.24
CA LEU A 31 -13.99 -5.90 8.12
C LEU A 31 -12.49 -6.08 8.42
N LYS A 32 -11.78 -6.82 7.56
CA LYS A 32 -10.32 -6.88 7.57
C LYS A 32 -9.77 -5.54 7.07
N ARG A 33 -8.85 -4.97 7.85
CA ARG A 33 -8.24 -3.65 7.60
C ARG A 33 -6.74 -3.82 7.46
N ASP A 34 -6.26 -3.53 6.27
CA ASP A 34 -4.84 -3.57 5.97
C ASP A 34 -4.30 -2.15 5.94
N PHE A 35 -3.62 -1.75 7.02
CA PHE A 35 -3.04 -0.42 7.16
C PHE A 35 -1.93 -0.20 6.12
N ILE A 36 -2.01 0.90 5.39
CA ILE A 36 -1.05 1.26 4.35
C ILE A 36 0.02 2.16 4.98
N PRO A 37 1.32 1.85 4.82
CA PRO A 37 2.38 2.74 5.29
C PRO A 37 2.34 4.07 4.53
N GLU A 38 2.62 5.16 5.23
CA GLU A 38 2.82 6.46 4.61
C GLU A 38 4.14 6.50 3.84
N GLU A 39 4.15 7.12 2.66
CA GLU A 39 5.34 7.37 1.85
C GLU A 39 5.09 8.54 0.88
N PRO A 40 5.64 9.74 1.11
CA PRO A 40 6.41 10.22 2.28
C PRO A 40 5.51 10.41 3.53
N GLU A 41 6.06 10.95 4.63
CA GLU A 41 5.29 11.24 5.86
C GLU A 41 4.02 12.06 5.55
N GLY A 42 2.87 11.60 6.06
CA GLY A 42 1.54 12.14 5.77
C GLY A 42 1.00 11.88 4.36
N GLY A 43 1.72 11.13 3.52
CA GLY A 43 1.38 10.84 2.13
C GLY A 43 1.01 9.37 1.89
N TRP A 44 -0.06 9.12 1.13
CA TRP A 44 -0.48 7.78 0.71
C TRP A 44 -0.78 7.74 -0.78
N ILE A 45 -0.49 6.59 -1.40
CA ILE A 45 -0.96 6.27 -2.75
C ILE A 45 -2.08 5.26 -2.64
N LEU A 46 -3.28 5.66 -3.06
CA LEU A 46 -4.48 4.83 -3.07
C LEU A 46 -4.80 4.38 -4.50
N TYR A 47 -5.46 3.23 -4.62
CA TYR A 47 -5.88 2.65 -5.89
C TYR A 47 -7.39 2.44 -5.89
N ASP A 48 -7.93 1.89 -6.97
CA ASP A 48 -9.32 1.42 -6.97
C ASP A 48 -9.51 0.39 -5.84
N GLY A 49 -10.48 0.61 -4.98
CA GLY A 49 -10.65 -0.16 -3.75
C GLY A 49 -11.56 0.51 -2.72
N TRP A 50 -11.62 -0.12 -1.55
CA TRP A 50 -12.44 0.31 -0.42
C TRP A 50 -11.50 0.65 0.73
N TYR A 51 -11.72 1.79 1.39
CA TYR A 51 -10.78 2.28 2.40
C TYR A 51 -11.50 2.81 3.62
N GLN A 52 -10.78 2.81 4.74
CA GLN A 52 -11.10 3.62 5.91
C GLN A 52 -9.95 4.59 6.17
N LEU A 53 -10.27 5.86 6.38
CA LEU A 53 -9.30 6.93 6.55
C LEU A 53 -9.53 7.70 7.84
N ASN A 54 -8.43 8.15 8.45
CA ASN A 54 -8.47 9.11 9.54
C ASN A 54 -7.41 10.20 9.31
N GLY A 55 -7.82 11.46 9.42
CA GLY A 55 -6.96 12.62 9.20
C GLY A 55 -7.71 13.74 8.51
N THR A 56 -7.00 14.78 8.09
CA THR A 56 -7.58 15.98 7.51
C THR A 56 -6.83 16.36 6.25
N VAL A 57 -7.55 16.68 5.18
CA VAL A 57 -6.95 17.39 4.04
C VAL A 57 -7.01 18.89 4.36
N PRO A 58 -5.86 19.59 4.46
CA PRO A 58 -5.83 21.01 4.81
C PRO A 58 -6.79 21.85 3.96
N GLY A 59 -7.68 22.60 4.62
CA GLY A 59 -8.61 23.53 3.96
C GLY A 59 -9.80 22.90 3.23
N VAL A 60 -10.01 21.58 3.30
CA VAL A 60 -11.04 20.92 2.48
C VAL A 60 -11.94 19.99 3.29
N THR A 61 -11.42 18.92 3.87
CA THR A 61 -12.28 17.96 4.58
C THR A 61 -11.54 17.14 5.61
N GLU A 62 -12.22 16.94 6.73
CA GLU A 62 -11.84 16.01 7.79
C GLU A 62 -12.39 14.61 7.48
N PHE A 63 -11.58 13.59 7.73
CA PHE A 63 -11.92 12.17 7.69
C PHE A 63 -11.85 11.63 9.11
N ARG A 64 -13.01 11.31 9.71
CA ARG A 64 -13.08 10.72 11.06
C ARG A 64 -13.43 9.24 10.96
N LYS A 65 -12.42 8.40 10.79
CA LYS A 65 -12.60 6.96 10.54
C LYS A 65 -13.59 6.70 9.39
N GLU A 66 -13.55 7.56 8.38
CA GLU A 66 -14.53 7.60 7.30
C GLU A 66 -14.28 6.48 6.30
N TYR A 67 -15.34 5.84 5.84
CA TYR A 67 -15.27 4.88 4.75
C TYR A 67 -15.44 5.54 3.39
N ILE A 68 -14.56 5.19 2.47
CA ILE A 68 -14.59 5.68 1.09
C ILE A 68 -14.44 4.51 0.11
N ARG A 69 -14.89 4.74 -1.13
CA ARG A 69 -14.64 3.85 -2.27
C ARG A 69 -13.98 4.66 -3.37
N ILE A 70 -12.92 4.11 -3.93
CA ILE A 70 -12.26 4.62 -5.13
C ILE A 70 -12.58 3.66 -6.26
N LYS A 71 -13.12 4.19 -7.35
CA LYS A 71 -13.38 3.40 -8.55
C LYS A 71 -13.23 4.28 -9.78
N ASP A 72 -12.36 3.89 -10.70
CA ASP A 72 -12.08 4.61 -11.93
C ASP A 72 -11.70 6.08 -11.66
N GLY A 73 -10.90 6.31 -10.62
CA GLY A 73 -10.43 7.62 -10.18
C GLY A 73 -11.47 8.47 -9.46
N LYS A 74 -12.70 7.96 -9.30
CA LYS A 74 -13.78 8.65 -8.60
C LYS A 74 -13.83 8.22 -7.15
N VAL A 75 -13.85 9.19 -6.25
CA VAL A 75 -13.97 8.97 -4.80
C VAL A 75 -15.42 9.14 -4.38
N ARG A 76 -16.02 8.07 -3.84
CA ARG A 76 -17.30 8.12 -3.14
C ARG A 76 -17.04 8.09 -1.63
N ARG A 77 -17.62 9.05 -0.93
CA ARG A 77 -17.36 9.36 0.49
C ARG A 77 -18.56 9.07 1.37
N ASN A 78 -18.35 9.15 2.69
CA ASN A 78 -19.37 8.97 3.73
C ASN A 78 -20.13 7.65 3.58
N LEU A 79 -19.42 6.57 3.24
CA LEU A 79 -20.05 5.26 3.11
C LEU A 79 -20.43 4.72 4.48
N ALA A 80 -21.65 4.20 4.59
CA ALA A 80 -22.11 3.59 5.82
C ALA A 80 -21.44 2.23 6.01
N PHE A 81 -21.12 1.85 7.26
CA PHE A 81 -20.54 0.55 7.60
C PHE A 81 -21.31 -0.63 6.98
N ARG A 82 -22.64 -0.57 7.02
CA ARG A 82 -23.53 -1.57 6.42
C ARG A 82 -23.29 -1.77 4.93
N GLU A 83 -23.00 -0.68 4.19
CA GLU A 83 -22.71 -0.76 2.76
C GLU A 83 -21.40 -1.53 2.48
N LEU A 84 -20.38 -1.41 3.34
CA LEU A 84 -19.15 -2.20 3.19
C LEU A 84 -19.39 -3.68 3.46
N VAL A 85 -20.20 -3.98 4.48
CA VAL A 85 -20.57 -5.37 4.80
C VAL A 85 -21.35 -6.00 3.65
N GLU A 86 -22.31 -5.26 3.07
CA GLU A 86 -23.07 -5.71 1.89
C GLU A 86 -22.19 -5.84 0.64
N SER A 87 -21.02 -5.20 0.62
CA SER A 87 -20.06 -5.23 -0.50
C SER A 87 -18.89 -6.21 -0.29
N LEU A 88 -18.92 -7.06 0.74
CA LEU A 88 -17.82 -7.97 1.07
C LEU A 88 -17.43 -8.90 -0.08
N ASP A 89 -18.39 -9.40 -0.85
CA ASP A 89 -18.10 -10.26 -2.00
C ASP A 89 -17.35 -9.49 -3.09
N GLU A 90 -17.70 -8.23 -3.33
CA GLU A 90 -16.98 -7.35 -4.26
C GLU A 90 -15.56 -7.07 -3.77
N ILE A 91 -15.41 -6.80 -2.47
CA ILE A 91 -14.13 -6.52 -1.82
C ILE A 91 -13.18 -7.72 -1.95
N LYS A 92 -13.69 -8.93 -1.67
CA LYS A 92 -12.94 -10.20 -1.75
C LYS A 92 -12.57 -10.51 -3.21
N ALA A 93 -13.46 -10.28 -4.17
CA ALA A 93 -13.18 -10.45 -5.59
C ALA A 93 -12.05 -9.55 -6.11
N GLY A 94 -11.76 -8.45 -5.42
CA GLY A 94 -10.63 -7.55 -5.71
C GLY A 94 -9.25 -8.09 -5.34
N GLU A 95 -9.14 -9.23 -4.65
CA GLU A 95 -7.84 -9.75 -4.16
C GLU A 95 -6.85 -10.05 -5.28
N GLY A 96 -7.25 -10.75 -6.34
CA GLY A 96 -6.36 -11.05 -7.48
C GLY A 96 -5.74 -9.78 -8.10
N PRO A 97 -6.55 -8.81 -8.57
CA PRO A 97 -6.04 -7.54 -9.09
C PRO A 97 -5.17 -6.77 -8.08
N ARG A 98 -5.50 -6.81 -6.78
CA ARG A 98 -4.72 -6.19 -5.71
C ARG A 98 -3.35 -6.84 -5.59
N THR A 99 -3.28 -8.16 -5.58
CA THR A 99 -2.04 -8.93 -5.50
C THR A 99 -1.14 -8.66 -6.71
N GLU A 100 -1.70 -8.68 -7.92
CA GLU A 100 -0.95 -8.37 -9.15
C GLU A 100 -0.41 -6.95 -9.17
N ARG A 101 -1.17 -5.99 -8.63
CA ARG A 101 -0.69 -4.62 -8.43
C ARG A 101 0.49 -4.58 -7.46
N MET A 102 0.39 -5.25 -6.32
CA MET A 102 1.46 -5.28 -5.33
C MET A 102 2.74 -5.92 -5.87
N ARG A 103 2.64 -6.98 -6.69
CA ARG A 103 3.81 -7.55 -7.39
C ARG A 103 4.51 -6.52 -8.26
N LYS A 104 3.75 -5.80 -9.08
CA LYS A 104 4.29 -4.73 -9.95
C LYS A 104 4.96 -3.62 -9.15
N GLU A 105 4.38 -3.23 -8.01
CA GLU A 105 5.00 -2.25 -7.11
C GLU A 105 6.33 -2.77 -6.53
N ILE A 106 6.38 -4.03 -6.10
CA ILE A 106 7.62 -4.67 -5.61
C ILE A 106 8.67 -4.67 -6.71
N SER A 107 8.36 -5.16 -7.90
CA SER A 107 9.31 -5.21 -9.03
C SER A 107 9.86 -3.83 -9.36
N ALA A 108 9.01 -2.80 -9.35
CA ALA A 108 9.43 -1.42 -9.59
C ALA A 108 10.39 -0.90 -8.50
N ILE A 109 10.11 -1.16 -7.22
CA ILE A 109 11.01 -0.80 -6.12
C ILE A 109 12.36 -1.52 -6.25
N LEU A 110 12.34 -2.81 -6.61
CA LEU A 110 13.56 -3.58 -6.83
C LEU A 110 14.38 -3.02 -8.00
N ASP A 111 13.73 -2.58 -9.09
CA ASP A 111 14.41 -1.89 -10.19
C ASP A 111 15.04 -0.55 -9.77
N GLU A 112 14.36 0.23 -8.91
CA GLU A 112 14.95 1.45 -8.34
C GLU A 112 16.20 1.14 -7.50
N ILE A 113 16.16 0.09 -6.67
CA ILE A 113 17.32 -0.34 -5.87
C ILE A 113 18.48 -0.77 -6.78
N LYS A 114 18.20 -1.60 -7.79
CA LYS A 114 19.18 -2.06 -8.77
C LYS A 114 19.83 -0.90 -9.50
N ALA A 115 19.06 0.10 -9.92
CA ALA A 115 19.59 1.29 -10.60
C ALA A 115 20.45 2.16 -9.66
N ALA A 116 20.05 2.31 -8.39
CA ALA A 116 20.75 3.17 -7.44
C ALA A 116 22.06 2.58 -6.88
N ALA A 117 22.21 1.25 -6.92
CA ALA A 117 23.37 0.50 -6.44
C ALA A 117 23.86 -0.51 -7.51
N TYR A 118 23.96 -0.06 -8.76
CA TYR A 118 24.24 -0.96 -9.89
C TYR A 118 25.64 -1.58 -9.82
N CYS A 119 25.69 -2.90 -9.70
CA CYS A 119 26.80 -3.77 -10.06
C CYS A 119 26.25 -5.17 -10.39
N GLU A 120 27.04 -6.00 -11.07
CA GLU A 120 26.60 -7.32 -11.55
C GLU A 120 26.03 -8.22 -10.43
N PRO A 121 26.67 -8.37 -9.25
CA PRO A 121 26.08 -9.15 -8.15
C PRO A 121 24.75 -8.60 -7.61
N VAL A 122 24.56 -7.28 -7.61
CA VAL A 122 23.29 -6.65 -7.19
C VAL A 122 22.22 -6.90 -8.24
N ALA A 123 22.56 -6.76 -9.53
CA ALA A 123 21.62 -7.00 -10.61
C ALA A 123 21.12 -8.45 -10.61
N GLU A 124 22.02 -9.43 -10.53
CA GLU A 124 21.65 -10.85 -10.45
C GLU A 124 20.79 -11.16 -9.23
N GLY A 125 21.16 -10.64 -8.05
CA GLY A 125 20.39 -10.83 -6.82
C GLY A 125 18.99 -10.24 -6.88
N ILE A 126 18.83 -9.08 -7.54
CA ILE A 126 17.53 -8.44 -7.72
C ILE A 126 16.66 -9.20 -8.73
N GLU A 127 17.22 -9.67 -9.85
CA GLU A 127 16.44 -10.47 -10.81
C GLU A 127 15.97 -11.78 -10.17
N LYS A 128 16.83 -12.45 -9.40
CA LYS A 128 16.42 -13.64 -8.63
C LYS A 128 15.27 -13.34 -7.66
N GLN A 129 15.30 -12.20 -6.95
CA GLN A 129 14.19 -11.82 -6.06
C GLN A 129 12.88 -11.60 -6.81
N LYS A 130 12.92 -11.15 -8.06
CA LYS A 130 11.72 -11.02 -8.90
C LYS A 130 11.20 -12.37 -9.36
N GLU A 131 12.08 -13.28 -9.74
CA GLU A 131 11.71 -14.67 -10.05
C GLU A 131 11.07 -15.36 -8.84
N ASP A 132 11.67 -15.20 -7.66
CA ASP A 132 11.14 -15.73 -6.40
C ASP A 132 9.77 -15.10 -6.08
N LEU A 133 9.59 -13.80 -6.35
CA LEU A 133 8.30 -13.12 -6.16
C LEU A 133 7.19 -13.76 -6.99
N ASP A 134 7.46 -14.16 -8.24
CA ASP A 134 6.46 -14.79 -9.12
C ASP A 134 5.98 -16.15 -8.59
N MET A 135 6.77 -16.79 -7.72
CA MET A 135 6.44 -18.08 -7.10
C MET A 135 5.68 -17.95 -5.77
N VAL A 136 5.50 -16.73 -5.24
CA VAL A 136 4.75 -16.51 -3.98
C VAL A 136 3.26 -16.46 -4.28
N ASP A 137 2.48 -17.38 -3.72
CA ASP A 137 1.01 -17.40 -3.93
C ASP A 137 0.21 -16.69 -2.83
N GLU A 138 0.79 -16.48 -1.64
CA GLU A 138 0.06 -15.94 -0.49
C GLU A 138 -0.02 -14.40 -0.51
N PRO A 139 -1.22 -13.79 -0.61
CA PRO A 139 -1.37 -12.34 -0.71
C PRO A 139 -0.80 -11.57 0.49
N ASP A 140 -0.95 -12.13 1.70
CA ASP A 140 -0.42 -11.52 2.92
C ASP A 140 1.12 -11.48 2.91
N GLN A 141 1.80 -12.47 2.33
CA GLN A 141 3.27 -12.46 2.17
C GLN A 141 3.71 -11.36 1.21
N ILE A 142 3.03 -11.24 0.06
CA ILE A 142 3.32 -10.21 -0.95
C ILE A 142 3.11 -8.80 -0.37
N ARG A 143 2.02 -8.58 0.37
CA ARG A 143 1.76 -7.30 1.04
C ARG A 143 2.86 -6.96 2.04
N ASN A 144 3.25 -7.93 2.88
CA ASN A 144 4.28 -7.73 3.90
C ASN A 144 5.64 -7.41 3.24
N ALA A 145 6.00 -8.10 2.16
CA ALA A 145 7.20 -7.82 1.38
C ALA A 145 7.18 -6.40 0.80
N LEU A 146 6.06 -5.97 0.20
CA LEU A 146 5.90 -4.61 -0.32
C LEU A 146 6.10 -3.57 0.77
N TYR A 147 5.47 -3.73 1.93
CA TYR A 147 5.57 -2.76 3.03
C TYR A 147 6.98 -2.69 3.61
N MET A 148 7.66 -3.84 3.72
CA MET A 148 9.05 -3.89 4.13
C MET A 148 9.96 -3.17 3.13
N LEU A 149 9.78 -3.40 1.83
CA LEU A 149 10.56 -2.73 0.79
C LEU A 149 10.33 -1.22 0.77
N LYS A 150 9.08 -0.74 0.86
CA LYS A 150 8.77 0.70 0.97
C LYS A 150 9.50 1.35 2.13
N LYS A 151 9.49 0.72 3.31
CA LYS A 151 10.17 1.24 4.51
C LYS A 151 11.70 1.15 4.44
N GLN A 152 12.25 0.11 3.83
CA GLN A 152 13.68 -0.21 3.89
C GLN A 152 14.46 0.09 2.62
N LYS A 153 13.82 0.55 1.54
CA LYS A 153 14.45 0.82 0.23
C LYS A 153 15.80 1.55 0.33
N GLN A 154 15.82 2.68 1.05
CA GLN A 154 17.03 3.48 1.22
C GLN A 154 18.12 2.76 2.03
N ASN A 155 17.73 1.93 2.98
CA ASN A 155 18.68 1.13 3.74
C ASN A 155 19.30 0.02 2.88
N TYR A 156 18.50 -0.66 2.03
CA TYR A 156 19.01 -1.65 1.07
C TYR A 156 20.04 -1.02 0.13
N ILE A 157 19.72 0.14 -0.45
CA ILE A 157 20.66 0.87 -1.33
C ILE A 157 21.97 1.15 -0.61
N LYS A 158 21.91 1.71 0.62
CA LYS A 158 23.12 1.98 1.43
C LYS A 158 23.92 0.72 1.73
N GLN A 159 23.25 -0.39 2.07
CA GLN A 159 23.90 -1.66 2.37
C GLN A 159 24.61 -2.23 1.14
N TYR A 160 23.96 -2.25 -0.02
CA TYR A 160 24.57 -2.73 -1.26
C TYR A 160 25.78 -1.89 -1.66
N ARG A 161 25.66 -0.56 -1.62
CA ARG A 161 26.78 0.35 -1.92
C ARG A 161 27.96 0.14 -0.99
N LYS A 162 27.69 -0.02 0.31
CA LYS A 162 28.74 -0.33 1.29
C LYS A 162 29.38 -1.70 1.06
N MET A 163 28.58 -2.72 0.76
CA MET A 163 29.06 -4.09 0.58
C MET A 163 29.95 -4.25 -0.66
N PHE A 164 29.63 -3.53 -1.73
CA PHE A 164 30.35 -3.61 -3.01
C PHE A 164 31.23 -2.39 -3.32
N ASN A 165 31.41 -1.47 -2.37
CA ASN A 165 32.22 -0.25 -2.51
C ASN A 165 31.80 0.64 -3.71
N LEU A 166 30.50 0.95 -3.82
CA LEU A 166 29.88 1.78 -4.89
C LEU A 166 29.55 3.22 -4.46
#